data_AF-A0A2J7QJ46-F1
#
_entry.id   AF-A0A2J7QJ46-F1
#
_cell.length_a   1.000
_cell.length_b   1.000
_cell.length_c   1.000
_cell.angle_alpha   90.00
_cell.angle_beta   90.00
_cell.angle_gamma   90.00
#
_symmetry.space_group_name_H-M   'P 1'
#
loop_
_entity.id
_entity.type
_entity.pdbx_description
1 polymer ?
#
loop_
_entity_poly.entity_id
_entity_poly.type
_entity_poly.pdbx_seq_one_letter_code
_entity_poly.pdbx_strand_id
1 'polypeptide(L)'
;MESMDSDEFFHFVARYKFTLSFENAVCDDYITEKLWRPLVVGSVPIYMGSPSVRDWLPNNNSAILAMDFRSPKELAQYLHVHNSNITKYKSFLKHKLGAKGEKVTNKRLTSALETRKWGIDNDFEKGNFIEHFECFLCEHEHKKLNGQRTRLSSISEAHYDCPIPVSPLTNTVNRENWWVDQWHMGKCEARVLRHFVEIGNTEYKYHELYDKVNNMFLNKAC
;
A
#
# COMPACT_ATOMS: atom_id res chain seq x y z
N MET A 1 19.56 13.36 3.92
CA MET A 1 18.80 12.11 4.03
C MET A 1 18.83 11.50 2.64
N GLU A 2 19.66 10.50 2.43
CA GLU A 2 19.70 9.80 1.14
C GLU A 2 18.30 9.22 0.87
N SER A 3 17.88 9.26 -0.39
CA SER A 3 16.59 8.67 -0.77
C SER A 3 16.61 7.20 -0.39
N MET A 4 15.50 6.70 0.15
CA MET A 4 15.34 5.27 0.47
C MET A 4 15.22 4.38 -0.79
N ASP A 5 15.61 4.92 -1.95
CA ASP A 5 15.70 4.27 -3.26
C ASP A 5 17.08 4.49 -3.88
N SER A 6 18.10 4.86 -3.09
CA SER A 6 19.47 4.96 -3.55
C SER A 6 20.10 3.57 -3.76
N ASP A 7 21.07 3.49 -4.67
CA ASP A 7 21.86 2.26 -4.84
C ASP A 7 22.52 1.84 -3.52
N GLU A 8 23.01 2.78 -2.73
CA GLU A 8 23.62 2.50 -1.42
C GLU A 8 22.63 1.84 -0.45
N PHE A 9 21.39 2.32 -0.42
CA PHE A 9 20.33 1.70 0.37
C PHE A 9 20.03 0.26 -0.10
N PHE A 10 19.91 0.05 -1.41
CA PHE A 10 19.70 -1.30 -1.96
C PHE A 10 20.86 -2.25 -1.66
N HIS A 11 22.11 -1.77 -1.76
CA HIS A 11 23.29 -2.54 -1.36
C HIS A 11 23.28 -2.87 0.14
N PHE A 12 22.85 -1.93 0.98
CA PHE A 12 22.68 -2.18 2.41
C PHE A 12 21.69 -3.31 2.67
N VAL A 13 20.50 -3.24 2.09
CA VAL A 13 19.42 -4.23 2.28
C VAL A 13 19.83 -5.62 1.75
N ALA A 14 20.55 -5.67 0.62
CA ALA A 14 21.01 -6.92 0.00
C ALA A 14 21.92 -7.77 0.91
N ARG A 15 22.53 -7.18 1.95
CA ARG A 15 23.37 -7.91 2.92
C ARG A 15 22.57 -8.73 3.93
N TYR A 16 21.26 -8.53 4.02
CA TYR A 16 20.41 -9.20 4.99
C TYR A 16 19.50 -10.22 4.32
N LYS A 17 19.39 -11.41 4.93
CA LYS A 17 18.48 -12.46 4.47
C LYS A 17 17.01 -12.10 4.60
N PHE A 18 16.66 -11.39 5.67
CA PHE A 18 15.29 -11.00 5.98
C PHE A 18 15.22 -9.50 6.24
N THR A 19 14.13 -8.86 5.81
CA THR A 19 13.85 -7.44 6.03
C THR A 19 12.49 -7.31 6.70
N LEU A 20 12.39 -6.54 7.79
CA LEU A 20 11.08 -6.19 8.36
C LEU A 20 10.39 -5.16 7.46
N SER A 21 9.28 -5.56 6.86
CA SER A 21 8.52 -4.78 5.89
C SER A 21 7.12 -4.49 6.44
N PHE A 22 7.07 -3.81 7.58
CA PHE A 22 5.80 -3.48 8.24
C PHE A 22 5.29 -2.14 7.74
N GLU A 23 4.03 -2.10 7.35
CA GLU A 23 3.33 -0.86 7.07
C GLU A 23 2.92 -0.17 8.37
N ASN A 24 2.64 1.13 8.25
CA ASN A 24 2.24 1.93 9.40
C ASN A 24 0.85 1.54 9.94
N ALA A 25 0.03 0.90 9.10
CA ALA A 25 -1.31 0.42 9.43
C ALA A 25 -1.63 -0.87 8.64
N VAL A 26 -2.57 -1.65 9.17
CA VAL A 26 -3.10 -2.86 8.50
C VAL A 26 -4.42 -2.48 7.84
N CYS A 27 -4.39 -2.26 6.54
CA CYS A 27 -5.51 -1.75 5.76
C CYS A 27 -5.51 -2.38 4.37
N ASP A 28 -6.69 -2.66 3.82
CA ASP A 28 -6.80 -3.23 2.47
C ASP A 28 -6.11 -2.33 1.44
N ASP A 29 -5.44 -2.97 0.49
CA ASP A 29 -4.69 -2.35 -0.61
C ASP A 29 -3.53 -1.39 -0.22
N TYR A 30 -3.29 -1.16 1.07
CA TYR A 30 -2.13 -0.40 1.57
C TYR A 30 -0.85 -1.26 1.53
N ILE A 31 -0.24 -1.31 0.34
CA ILE A 31 1.01 -2.02 0.05
C ILE A 31 1.99 -1.02 -0.55
N THR A 32 3.09 -0.77 0.14
CA THR A 32 4.02 0.30 -0.25
C THR A 32 5.37 -0.25 -0.69
N GLU A 33 6.32 0.66 -0.89
CA GLU A 33 7.70 0.35 -1.24
C GLU A 33 8.40 -0.61 -0.25
N LYS A 34 7.94 -0.66 1.01
CA LYS A 34 8.52 -1.51 2.07
C LYS A 34 8.48 -2.99 1.71
N LEU A 35 7.46 -3.44 0.99
CA LEU A 35 7.38 -4.80 0.48
C LEU A 35 8.34 -5.03 -0.70
N TRP A 36 8.35 -4.09 -1.64
CA TRP A 36 9.00 -4.27 -2.94
C TRP A 36 10.52 -4.14 -2.88
N ARG A 37 11.05 -3.19 -2.10
CA ARG A 37 12.50 -2.95 -1.97
C ARG A 37 13.30 -4.22 -1.63
N PRO A 38 12.97 -5.00 -0.58
CA PRO A 38 13.69 -6.22 -0.28
C PRO A 38 13.52 -7.31 -1.36
N LEU A 39 12.33 -7.44 -1.96
CA LEU A 39 12.08 -8.42 -3.02
C LEU A 39 13.01 -8.22 -4.22
N VAL A 40 13.25 -6.96 -4.62
CA VAL A 40 14.12 -6.58 -5.74
C VAL A 40 15.56 -7.03 -5.48
N VAL A 41 16.08 -6.79 -4.27
CA VAL A 41 17.47 -7.14 -3.93
C VAL A 41 17.65 -8.60 -3.52
N GLY A 42 16.56 -9.33 -3.25
CA GLY A 42 16.61 -10.74 -2.84
C GLY A 42 16.75 -10.94 -1.34
N SER A 43 16.37 -9.94 -0.55
CA SER A 43 16.07 -10.10 0.87
C SER A 43 14.60 -10.51 1.02
N VAL A 44 14.30 -11.41 1.95
CA VAL A 44 12.94 -11.91 2.15
C VAL A 44 12.16 -10.96 3.07
N PRO A 45 11.10 -10.29 2.58
CA PRO A 45 10.28 -9.44 3.43
C PRO A 45 9.53 -10.27 4.47
N ILE A 46 9.58 -9.82 5.73
CA ILE A 46 8.68 -10.20 6.80
C ILE A 46 7.62 -9.10 6.86
N TYR A 47 6.46 -9.37 6.28
CA TYR A 47 5.47 -8.36 5.96
C TYR A 47 4.30 -8.35 6.96
N MET A 48 3.88 -7.16 7.33
CA MET A 48 2.64 -6.88 8.06
C MET A 48 2.05 -5.58 7.51
N GLY A 49 0.81 -5.61 7.04
CA GLY A 49 0.20 -4.49 6.33
C GLY A 49 -1.09 -4.97 5.69
N SER A 50 -1.34 -4.62 4.43
CA SER A 50 -2.55 -5.05 3.73
C SER A 50 -2.84 -6.57 3.78
N PRO A 51 -4.05 -6.98 4.18
CA PRO A 51 -4.54 -8.35 4.03
C PRO A 51 -4.54 -8.85 2.58
N SER A 52 -4.71 -7.94 1.61
CA SER A 52 -4.71 -8.24 0.17
C SER A 52 -3.31 -8.50 -0.41
N VAL A 53 -2.23 -8.41 0.37
CA VAL A 53 -0.84 -8.56 -0.13
C VAL A 53 -0.60 -9.86 -0.92
N ARG A 54 -1.27 -10.95 -0.56
CA ARG A 54 -1.16 -12.25 -1.25
C ARG A 54 -1.53 -12.16 -2.72
N ASP A 55 -2.44 -11.25 -3.06
CA ASP A 55 -2.88 -11.02 -4.44
C ASP A 55 -1.79 -10.42 -5.32
N TRP A 56 -0.75 -9.84 -4.70
CA TRP A 56 0.28 -9.05 -5.36
C TRP A 56 1.69 -9.62 -5.20
N LEU A 57 1.89 -10.67 -4.38
CA LEU A 57 3.19 -11.33 -4.29
C LEU A 57 3.55 -12.05 -5.60
N PRO A 58 4.84 -12.09 -6.01
CA PRO A 58 5.26 -12.83 -7.20
C PRO A 58 4.86 -14.32 -7.18
N ASN A 59 4.91 -14.93 -6.00
CA ASN A 59 4.42 -16.26 -5.69
C ASN A 59 4.11 -16.34 -4.18
N ASN A 60 3.43 -17.42 -3.75
CA ASN A 60 2.97 -17.60 -2.37
C ASN A 60 4.09 -17.69 -1.32
N ASN A 61 5.35 -17.81 -1.75
CA ASN A 61 6.51 -17.95 -0.87
C ASN A 61 7.49 -16.78 -1.03
N SER A 62 7.16 -15.69 -1.73
CA SER A 62 8.09 -14.57 -1.87
C SER A 62 8.20 -13.69 -0.62
N ALA A 63 7.27 -13.83 0.34
CA ALA A 63 7.24 -13.08 1.59
C ALA A 63 6.80 -13.98 2.76
N ILE A 64 7.22 -13.62 3.96
CA ILE A 64 6.73 -14.21 5.22
C ILE A 64 5.71 -13.26 5.82
N LEU A 65 4.46 -13.69 5.95
CA LEU A 65 3.38 -12.84 6.45
C LEU A 65 3.30 -12.97 7.97
N ALA A 66 3.67 -11.91 8.70
CA ALA A 66 3.75 -11.94 10.16
C ALA A 66 2.39 -12.22 10.82
N MET A 67 1.30 -11.81 10.17
CA MET A 67 -0.08 -12.05 10.61
C MET A 67 -0.52 -13.51 10.55
N ASP A 68 0.25 -14.40 9.91
CA ASP A 68 -0.04 -15.84 9.85
C ASP A 68 0.41 -16.60 11.10
N PHE A 69 1.15 -15.92 11.98
CA PHE A 69 1.69 -16.49 13.20
C PHE A 69 0.89 -16.02 14.42
N ARG A 70 0.69 -16.92 15.39
CA ARG A 70 -0.07 -16.63 16.61
C ARG A 70 0.67 -15.70 17.57
N SER A 71 1.99 -15.59 17.43
CA SER A 71 2.82 -14.72 18.27
C SER A 71 4.16 -14.38 17.60
N PRO A 72 4.82 -13.27 18.02
CA PRO A 72 6.18 -12.96 17.61
C PRO A 72 7.19 -14.08 17.91
N LYS A 73 6.97 -14.86 18.98
CA LYS A 73 7.80 -16.01 19.34
C LYS A 73 7.74 -17.12 18.29
N GLU A 74 6.54 -17.42 17.79
CA GLU A 74 6.33 -18.43 16.75
C GLU A 74 6.97 -17.99 15.42
N LEU A 75 6.79 -16.72 15.04
CA LEU A 75 7.47 -16.13 13.89
C LEU A 75 9.00 -16.23 14.02
N ALA A 76 9.55 -15.89 15.20
CA ALA A 76 11.00 -15.99 15.45
C ALA A 76 11.51 -17.44 15.32
N GLN A 77 10.77 -18.42 15.82
CA GLN A 77 11.10 -19.84 15.67
C GLN A 77 11.09 -20.27 14.19
N TYR A 78 10.06 -19.86 13.44
CA TYR A 78 9.97 -20.11 12.01
C TYR A 78 11.18 -19.52 11.26
N LEU A 79 11.53 -18.26 11.54
CA LEU A 79 12.70 -17.60 10.94
C LEU A 79 14.00 -18.31 11.29
N HIS A 80 14.18 -18.78 12.53
CA HIS A 80 15.39 -19.49 12.94
C HIS A 80 15.58 -20.80 12.15
N VAL A 81 14.51 -21.58 11.98
CA VAL A 81 14.53 -22.82 11.18
C VAL A 81 14.89 -22.54 9.72
N HIS A 82 14.34 -21.48 9.13
CA HIS A 82 14.59 -21.15 7.73
C HIS A 82 15.96 -20.50 7.51
N ASN A 83 16.45 -19.71 8.47
CA ASN A 83 17.78 -19.12 8.42
C ASN A 83 18.89 -20.19 8.44
N SER A 84 18.71 -21.24 9.24
CA SER A 84 19.69 -22.32 9.43
C SER A 84 19.68 -23.37 8.32
N ASN A 85 18.70 -23.34 7.41
CA ASN A 85 18.61 -24.29 6.29
C ASN A 85 18.59 -23.54 4.95
N ILE A 86 19.69 -23.65 4.19
CA ILE A 86 19.87 -22.92 2.94
C ILE A 86 18.80 -23.26 1.88
N THR A 87 18.34 -24.51 1.83
CA THR A 87 17.30 -24.94 0.88
C THR A 87 15.97 -24.29 1.21
N LYS A 88 15.60 -24.26 2.50
CA LYS A 88 14.41 -23.56 2.98
C LYS A 88 14.49 -22.06 2.71
N TYR A 89 15.62 -21.42 3.01
CA TYR A 89 15.82 -20.01 2.69
C TYR A 89 15.70 -19.72 1.19
N LYS A 90 16.42 -20.47 0.35
CA LYS A 90 16.40 -20.28 -1.11
C LYS A 90 15.00 -20.49 -1.71
N SER A 91 14.14 -21.25 -1.05
CA SER A 91 12.75 -21.44 -1.51
C SER A 91 11.95 -20.14 -1.57
N PHE A 92 12.31 -19.13 -0.76
CA PHE A 92 11.65 -17.81 -0.81
C PHE A 92 12.11 -16.95 -2.00
N LEU A 93 13.23 -17.29 -2.63
CA LEU A 93 13.89 -16.47 -3.66
C LEU A 93 13.57 -16.92 -5.09
N LYS A 94 12.55 -17.77 -5.27
CA LYS A 94 12.16 -18.29 -6.59
C LYS A 94 11.83 -17.20 -7.60
N HIS A 95 11.28 -16.06 -7.16
CA HIS A 95 11.02 -14.91 -8.03
C HIS A 95 12.28 -14.31 -8.65
N LYS A 96 13.43 -14.46 -7.99
CA LYS A 96 14.72 -13.96 -8.49
C LYS A 96 15.52 -15.05 -9.19
N LEU A 97 15.61 -16.22 -8.57
CA LEU A 97 16.52 -17.31 -8.96
C LEU A 97 15.87 -18.42 -9.80
N GLY A 98 14.53 -18.46 -9.90
CA GLY A 98 13.80 -19.48 -10.66
C GLY A 98 13.98 -19.34 -12.17
N ALA A 99 13.60 -20.38 -12.91
CA ALA A 99 13.52 -20.31 -14.38
C ALA A 99 12.49 -19.25 -14.82
N LYS A 100 12.62 -18.70 -16.03
CA LYS A 100 11.80 -17.57 -16.51
C LYS A 100 10.29 -17.76 -16.32
N GLY A 101 9.76 -18.96 -16.53
CA GLY A 101 8.34 -19.29 -16.33
C GLY A 101 7.91 -19.59 -14.89
N GLU A 102 8.85 -19.64 -13.94
CA GLU A 102 8.61 -19.99 -12.54
C GLU A 102 8.82 -18.82 -11.58
N LYS A 103 9.34 -17.69 -12.07
CA LYS A 103 9.64 -16.50 -11.26
C LYS A 103 8.37 -15.87 -10.70
N VAL A 104 7.37 -15.67 -11.55
CA VAL A 104 6.08 -15.09 -11.17
C VAL A 104 4.99 -16.09 -11.51
N THR A 105 4.41 -16.71 -10.49
CA THR A 105 3.35 -17.71 -10.65
C THR A 105 1.98 -17.19 -10.25
N ASN A 106 1.93 -16.00 -9.65
CA ASN A 106 0.68 -15.34 -9.30
C ASN A 106 -0.02 -14.82 -10.55
N LYS A 107 -1.06 -15.54 -10.99
CA LYS A 107 -1.85 -15.20 -12.18
C LYS A 107 -2.61 -13.89 -12.05
N ARG A 108 -3.05 -13.53 -10.83
CA ARG A 108 -3.76 -12.28 -10.60
C ARG A 108 -2.82 -11.10 -10.84
N LEU A 109 -1.60 -11.17 -10.30
CA LEU A 109 -0.57 -10.16 -10.53
C LEU A 109 -0.23 -10.05 -12.02
N THR A 110 0.04 -11.16 -12.72
CA THR A 110 0.41 -11.11 -14.14
C THR A 110 -0.73 -10.57 -15.00
N SER A 111 -1.97 -11.05 -14.79
CA SER A 111 -3.13 -10.54 -15.51
C SER A 111 -3.38 -9.06 -15.23
N ALA A 112 -3.20 -8.60 -13.98
CA ALA A 112 -3.31 -7.20 -13.65
C ALA A 112 -2.26 -6.36 -14.39
N LEU A 113 -0.99 -6.79 -14.43
CA LEU A 113 0.09 -6.07 -15.11
C LEU A 113 -0.07 -6.06 -16.65
N GLU A 114 -0.54 -7.17 -17.23
CA GLU A 114 -0.78 -7.30 -18.68
C GLU A 114 -1.97 -6.47 -19.14
N THR A 115 -3.06 -6.42 -18.36
CA THR A 115 -4.30 -5.74 -18.74
C THR A 115 -4.38 -4.28 -18.30
N ARG A 116 -3.41 -3.82 -17.52
CA ARG A 116 -3.34 -2.44 -17.02
C ARG A 116 -3.27 -1.43 -18.17
N LYS A 117 -4.16 -0.45 -18.12
CA LYS A 117 -4.29 0.59 -19.13
C LYS A 117 -3.29 1.73 -18.97
N TRP A 118 -2.92 2.06 -17.74
CA TRP A 118 -1.90 3.07 -17.46
C TRP A 118 -0.49 2.49 -17.56
N GLY A 119 0.50 3.36 -17.69
CA GLY A 119 1.93 3.11 -17.65
C GLY A 119 2.51 3.25 -16.25
N ILE A 120 3.77 2.84 -16.05
CA ILE A 120 4.56 3.16 -14.84
C ILE A 120 5.72 4.03 -15.32
N ASP A 121 6.13 5.00 -14.50
CA ASP A 121 7.17 5.98 -14.86
C ASP A 121 6.84 6.75 -16.15
N ASN A 122 7.87 7.14 -16.90
CA ASN A 122 7.80 7.89 -18.16
C ASN A 122 7.31 7.03 -19.36
N ASP A 123 6.33 6.14 -19.14
CA ASP A 123 5.64 5.41 -20.21
C ASP A 123 4.65 6.35 -20.91
N PHE A 124 5.18 7.13 -21.85
CA PHE A 124 4.42 8.13 -22.60
C PHE A 124 3.37 7.53 -23.54
N GLU A 125 3.46 6.24 -23.88
CA GLU A 125 2.47 5.59 -24.74
C GLU A 125 1.18 5.30 -23.98
N LYS A 126 1.30 4.84 -22.73
CA LYS A 126 0.15 4.53 -21.90
C LYS A 126 -0.32 5.71 -21.06
N GLY A 127 0.51 6.71 -20.78
CA GLY A 127 0.16 7.77 -19.83
C GLY A 127 0.13 7.27 -18.38
N ASN A 128 -0.07 8.17 -17.42
CA ASN A 128 0.03 7.82 -15.99
C ASN A 128 -1.33 7.41 -15.39
N PHE A 129 -1.31 6.90 -14.15
CA PHE A 129 -2.53 6.40 -13.49
C PHE A 129 -3.56 7.51 -13.17
N ILE A 130 -3.11 8.75 -12.98
CA ILE A 130 -3.98 9.90 -12.71
C ILE A 130 -4.77 10.25 -13.97
N GLU A 131 -4.09 10.35 -15.12
CA GLU A 131 -4.73 10.62 -16.42
C GLU A 131 -5.82 9.57 -16.75
N HIS A 132 -5.52 8.28 -16.50
CA HIS A 132 -6.50 7.20 -16.71
C HIS A 132 -7.68 7.28 -15.73
N PHE A 133 -7.43 7.69 -14.49
CA PHE A 133 -8.47 7.89 -13.50
C PHE A 133 -9.37 9.08 -13.88
N GLU A 134 -8.79 10.20 -14.32
CA GLU A 134 -9.52 11.36 -14.83
C GLU A 134 -10.37 11.00 -16.05
N CYS A 135 -9.80 10.29 -17.03
CA CYS A 135 -10.54 9.78 -18.18
C CYS A 135 -11.70 8.85 -17.75
N PHE A 136 -11.47 7.96 -16.80
CA PHE A 136 -12.50 7.07 -16.25
C PHE A 136 -13.67 7.87 -15.65
N LEU A 137 -13.39 8.91 -14.87
CA LEU A 137 -14.42 9.79 -14.31
C LEU A 137 -15.17 10.57 -15.40
N CYS A 138 -14.45 11.18 -16.34
CA CYS A 138 -15.03 11.93 -17.45
C CYS A 138 -15.94 11.08 -18.33
N GLU A 139 -15.51 9.87 -18.71
CA GLU A 139 -16.34 8.92 -19.45
C GLU A 139 -17.62 8.56 -18.69
N HIS A 140 -17.51 8.40 -17.36
CA HIS A 140 -18.63 8.05 -16.51
C HIS A 140 -19.68 9.17 -16.46
N GLU A 141 -19.24 10.41 -16.24
CA GLU A 141 -20.14 11.57 -16.21
C GLU A 141 -20.77 11.83 -17.58
N HIS A 142 -20.02 11.68 -18.68
CA HIS A 142 -20.60 11.79 -20.03
C HIS A 142 -21.70 10.76 -20.30
N LYS A 143 -21.49 9.50 -19.89
CA LYS A 143 -22.51 8.45 -20.03
C LYS A 143 -23.78 8.80 -19.24
N LYS A 144 -23.62 9.32 -18.03
CA LYS A 144 -24.73 9.78 -17.18
C LYS A 144 -25.50 10.95 -17.81
N LEU A 145 -24.80 11.95 -18.36
CA LEU A 145 -25.42 13.08 -19.07
C LEU A 145 -26.22 12.63 -20.32
N ASN A 146 -25.74 11.59 -21.00
CA ASN A 146 -26.41 10.98 -22.16
C ASN A 146 -27.53 9.99 -21.79
N GLY A 147 -27.96 9.96 -20.52
CA GLY A 147 -29.05 9.10 -20.05
C GLY A 147 -28.72 7.61 -19.98
N GLN A 148 -27.45 7.23 -20.11
CA GLN A 148 -27.02 5.85 -19.92
C GLN A 148 -26.95 5.54 -18.43
N ARG A 149 -27.48 4.38 -18.04
CA ARG A 149 -27.45 3.94 -16.64
C ARG A 149 -26.04 3.52 -16.29
N THR A 150 -25.32 4.40 -15.62
CA THR A 150 -23.98 4.10 -15.11
C THR A 150 -24.10 3.62 -13.66
N ARG A 151 -23.86 2.32 -13.43
CA ARG A 151 -23.70 1.81 -12.07
C ARG A 151 -22.21 1.90 -11.75
N LEU A 152 -21.77 2.91 -11.01
CA LEU A 152 -20.54 2.82 -10.20
C LEU A 152 -20.83 1.80 -9.09
N SER A 153 -20.89 0.52 -9.43
CA SER A 153 -21.34 -0.52 -8.52
C SER A 153 -20.28 -0.96 -7.50
N SER A 154 -19.10 -0.35 -7.50
CA SER A 154 -17.94 -0.88 -6.76
C SER A 154 -17.29 0.09 -5.78
N ILE A 155 -17.77 1.32 -5.63
CA ILE A 155 -17.22 2.24 -4.62
C ILE A 155 -18.21 2.28 -3.46
N SER A 156 -17.77 1.76 -2.31
CA SER A 156 -18.50 1.81 -1.05
C SER A 156 -17.66 2.58 -0.03
N GLU A 157 -18.22 2.83 1.16
CA GLU A 157 -17.45 3.42 2.27
C GLU A 157 -16.21 2.60 2.64
N ALA A 158 -16.19 1.30 2.33
CA ALA A 158 -15.02 0.44 2.55
C ALA A 158 -13.87 0.71 1.55
N HIS A 159 -14.10 1.47 0.49
CA HIS A 159 -13.05 1.77 -0.49
C HIS A 159 -12.09 2.82 0.09
N TYR A 160 -10.82 2.43 0.27
CA TYR A 160 -9.80 3.19 1.01
C TYR A 160 -10.13 3.45 2.49
N ASP A 161 -11.03 2.65 3.09
CA ASP A 161 -11.20 2.68 4.55
C ASP A 161 -10.02 1.99 5.21
N CYS A 162 -9.27 2.76 6.00
CA CYS A 162 -8.11 2.28 6.72
C CYS A 162 -8.37 2.50 8.20
N PRO A 163 -8.44 1.45 9.04
CA PRO A 163 -8.60 1.63 10.47
C PRO A 163 -7.45 2.43 11.08
N ILE A 164 -7.72 3.02 12.25
CA ILE A 164 -6.70 3.72 13.03
C ILE A 164 -5.49 2.81 13.29
N PRO A 165 -4.25 3.29 13.09
CA PRO A 165 -3.05 2.50 13.35
C PRO A 165 -3.00 1.96 14.77
N VAL A 166 -2.68 0.67 14.90
CA VAL A 166 -2.45 0.01 16.19
C VAL A 166 -1.03 -0.55 16.26
N SER A 167 -0.49 -0.62 17.47
CA SER A 167 0.81 -1.25 17.71
C SER A 167 0.76 -2.75 17.37
N PRO A 168 1.68 -3.27 16.55
CA PRO A 168 1.80 -4.70 16.29
C PRO A 168 2.07 -5.57 17.53
N LEU A 169 2.57 -4.97 18.61
CA LEU A 169 2.95 -5.68 19.83
C LEU A 169 1.81 -5.72 20.86
N THR A 170 1.07 -4.63 21.00
CA THR A 170 0.02 -4.50 22.03
C THR A 170 -1.38 -4.60 21.46
N ASN A 171 -1.53 -4.49 20.13
CA ASN A 171 -2.82 -4.40 19.44
C ASN A 171 -3.70 -3.24 19.96
N THR A 172 -3.06 -2.17 20.45
CA THR A 172 -3.73 -0.96 20.94
C THR A 172 -3.23 0.26 20.18
N VAL A 173 -4.07 1.29 20.09
CA VAL A 173 -3.67 2.60 19.55
C VAL A 173 -2.61 3.20 20.46
N ASN A 174 -1.45 3.51 19.90
CA ASN A 174 -0.42 4.27 20.59
C ASN A 174 -0.59 5.75 20.28
N ARG A 175 -1.08 6.55 21.23
CA ARG A 175 -1.32 7.99 21.04
C ARG A 175 -0.04 8.82 20.91
N GLU A 176 1.11 8.27 21.25
CA GLU A 176 2.42 8.92 21.03
C GLU A 176 2.94 8.68 19.61
N ASN A 177 2.29 7.79 18.84
CA ASN A 177 2.65 7.54 17.46
C ASN A 177 2.06 8.63 16.56
N TRP A 178 2.94 9.44 15.96
CA TRP A 178 2.55 10.50 15.03
C TRP A 178 1.72 10.03 13.82
N TRP A 179 1.79 8.74 13.44
CA TRP A 179 0.91 8.17 12.42
C TRP A 179 -0.57 8.16 12.83
N VAL A 180 -0.85 8.10 14.13
CA VAL A 180 -2.23 8.21 14.65
C VAL A 180 -2.74 9.64 14.47
N ASP A 181 -1.89 10.65 14.70
CA ASP A 181 -2.26 12.04 14.45
C ASP A 181 -2.50 12.29 12.95
N GLN A 182 -1.64 11.76 12.08
CA GLN A 182 -1.82 11.83 10.62
C GLN A 182 -3.12 11.17 10.16
N TRP A 183 -3.48 10.02 10.74
CA TRP A 183 -4.75 9.35 10.46
C TRP A 183 -5.95 10.25 10.82
N HIS A 184 -5.91 10.88 12.00
CA HIS A 184 -6.94 11.83 12.41
C HIS A 184 -6.98 13.06 11.51
N MET A 185 -5.82 13.64 11.16
CA MET A 185 -5.72 14.77 10.24
C MET A 185 -6.32 14.45 8.86
N GLY A 186 -6.03 13.28 8.29
CA GLY A 186 -6.62 12.85 7.01
C GLY A 186 -8.15 12.77 7.07
N LYS A 187 -8.71 12.33 8.21
CA LYS A 187 -10.16 12.34 8.43
C LYS A 187 -10.73 13.77 8.50
N CYS A 188 -10.00 14.69 9.14
CA CYS A 188 -10.38 16.10 9.18
C CYS A 188 -10.35 16.70 7.75
N GLU A 189 -9.28 16.43 7.00
CA GLU A 189 -9.10 16.89 5.62
C GLU A 189 -10.24 16.39 4.71
N ALA A 190 -10.58 15.11 4.76
CA ALA A 190 -11.69 14.56 4.00
C ALA A 190 -13.03 15.25 4.31
N ARG A 191 -13.29 15.59 5.58
CA ARG A 191 -14.50 16.32 5.99
C ARG A 191 -14.52 17.76 5.49
N VAL A 192 -13.39 18.48 5.58
CA VAL A 192 -13.28 19.86 5.09
C VAL A 192 -13.45 19.90 3.57
N LEU A 193 -12.77 18.99 2.85
CA LEU A 193 -12.88 18.87 1.40
C LEU A 193 -14.32 18.56 0.97
N ARG A 194 -14.99 17.61 1.64
CA ARG A 194 -16.40 17.33 1.40
C ARG A 194 -17.28 18.58 1.61
N HIS A 195 -17.08 19.29 2.71
CA HIS A 195 -17.83 20.52 3.00
C HIS A 195 -17.63 21.58 1.91
N PHE A 196 -16.39 21.76 1.41
CA PHE A 196 -16.08 22.69 0.32
C PHE A 196 -16.83 22.33 -0.97
N VAL A 197 -16.88 21.05 -1.32
CA VAL A 197 -17.66 20.58 -2.47
C VAL A 197 -19.15 20.86 -2.27
N GLU A 198 -19.70 20.58 -1.07
CA GLU A 198 -21.12 20.76 -0.76
C GLU A 198 -21.58 22.23 -0.84
N ILE A 199 -20.71 23.19 -0.51
CA ILE A 199 -21.03 24.63 -0.61
C ILE A 199 -20.61 25.24 -1.96
N GLY A 200 -20.06 24.46 -2.89
CA GLY A 200 -19.58 24.94 -4.18
C GLY A 200 -18.29 25.76 -4.13
N ASN A 201 -17.52 25.68 -3.03
CA ASN A 201 -16.25 26.38 -2.88
C ASN A 201 -15.10 25.52 -3.42
N THR A 202 -14.94 25.45 -4.74
CA THR A 202 -13.90 24.65 -5.40
C THR A 202 -12.60 25.40 -5.67
N GLU A 203 -12.61 26.73 -5.55
CA GLU A 203 -11.43 27.60 -5.71
C GLU A 203 -10.98 28.15 -4.35
N TYR A 204 -10.33 27.30 -3.55
CA TYR A 204 -9.78 27.68 -2.25
C TYR A 204 -8.25 27.73 -2.27
N LYS A 205 -7.67 28.54 -1.41
CA LYS A 205 -6.20 28.56 -1.21
C LYS A 205 -5.79 27.49 -0.21
N TYR A 206 -4.58 26.96 -0.36
CA TYR A 206 -4.04 25.93 0.54
C TYR A 206 -4.15 26.30 2.03
N HIS A 207 -3.85 27.56 2.40
CA HIS A 207 -3.93 27.99 3.79
C HIS A 207 -5.37 27.98 4.35
N GLU A 208 -6.39 28.24 3.52
CA GLU A 208 -7.79 28.21 3.94
C GLU A 208 -8.25 26.78 4.28
N LEU A 209 -7.80 25.80 3.48
CA LEU A 209 -7.97 24.38 3.78
C LEU A 209 -7.23 24.02 5.08
N TYR A 210 -5.95 24.36 5.16
CA TYR A 210 -5.08 24.04 6.29
C TYR A 210 -5.62 24.60 7.62
N ASP A 211 -6.05 25.86 7.65
CA ASP A 211 -6.59 26.49 8.86
C ASP A 211 -7.88 25.81 9.34
N LYS A 212 -8.77 25.42 8.42
CA LYS A 212 -9.99 24.68 8.75
C LYS A 212 -9.68 23.27 9.26
N VAL A 213 -8.76 22.57 8.61
CA VAL A 213 -8.30 21.23 9.04
C VAL A 213 -7.72 21.30 10.45
N ASN A 214 -6.83 22.26 10.71
CA ASN A 214 -6.24 22.47 12.04
C ASN A 214 -7.27 22.84 13.09
N ASN A 215 -8.21 23.74 12.78
CA ASN A 215 -9.27 24.09 13.71
C ASN A 215 -10.12 22.86 14.08
N MET A 216 -10.50 22.04 13.10
CA MET A 216 -11.24 20.81 13.36
C MET A 216 -10.43 19.80 14.18
N PHE A 217 -9.15 19.63 13.85
CA PHE A 217 -8.25 18.72 14.56
C PHE A 217 -8.07 19.12 16.03
N LEU A 218 -7.74 20.39 16.29
CA LEU A 218 -7.55 20.92 17.65
C LEU A 218 -8.83 20.85 18.50
N ASN A 219 -10.00 21.01 17.87
CA ASN A 219 -11.30 20.91 18.54
C ASN A 219 -11.86 19.48 18.61
N LYS A 220 -11.12 18.46 18.13
CA LYS A 220 -11.59 17.06 18.06
C LYS A 220 -12.95 16.91 17.35
N ALA A 221 -13.17 17.74 16.33
CA ALA A 221 -14.40 17.77 15.52
C ALA A 221 -14.30 16.90 14.24
N CYS A 222 -13.24 16.10 14.15
CA CYS A 222 -13.07 15.04 13.17
C CYS A 222 -13.83 13.77 13.64
#